data_AF-A0A9X5RTA1-F1
#
_entry.id   AF-A0A9X5RTA1-F1
#
_cell.length_a   1.000
_cell.length_b   1.000
_cell.length_c   1.000
_cell.angle_alpha   90.00
_cell.angle_beta   90.00
_cell.angle_gamma   90.00
#
_symmetry.space_group_name_H-M   'P 1'
#
loop_
_entity.id
_entity.type
_entity.pdbx_description
1 polymer ?
#
loop_
_entity_poly.entity_id
_entity_poly.type
_entity_poly.pdbx_seq_one_letter_code
_entity_poly.pdbx_strand_id
1 'polypeptide(L)'
;MKGSICLIKISSQKIVPALCLEEKSDTLLFAQLRKATDEDIFNTQDREKMERVNKGKLERDQIRIKEKYEINTVFVDQPEGLNSKSVVMVKKLYKVKKNKIIKNIVRVSEEIVIKCKKLIEQITEIAELQRELQALKKKVQLAQMNNEKYTHHELRIEEILGEIGYPRRKKGAQKPFHNYREVPNKGYIKIYYGGR
;
A
#
# COMPACT_ATOMS: atom_id res chain seq x y z
N MET A 1 25.22 -11.61 -6.19
CA MET A 1 24.89 -10.18 -6.39
C MET A 1 23.76 -9.66 -5.50
N LYS A 2 22.91 -10.52 -4.93
CA LYS A 2 21.93 -10.12 -3.91
C LYS A 2 22.55 -9.18 -2.86
N GLY A 3 21.85 -8.10 -2.52
CA GLY A 3 22.32 -7.08 -1.57
C GLY A 3 23.31 -6.07 -2.15
N SER A 4 23.62 -6.13 -3.45
CA SER A 4 24.48 -5.13 -4.09
C SER A 4 23.64 -4.00 -4.71
N ILE A 5 24.09 -2.76 -4.50
CA ILE A 5 23.60 -1.57 -5.19
C ILE A 5 24.39 -1.42 -6.48
N CYS A 6 23.67 -1.35 -7.59
CA CYS A 6 24.24 -1.29 -8.94
C CYS A 6 23.61 -0.14 -9.73
N LEU A 7 24.35 0.38 -10.71
CA LEU A 7 23.77 1.16 -11.80
C LEU A 7 23.28 0.20 -12.88
N ILE A 8 21.98 0.22 -13.13
CA ILE A 8 21.33 -0.65 -14.12
C ILE A 8 20.76 0.18 -15.27
N LYS A 9 20.81 -0.39 -16.48
CA LYS A 9 20.12 0.17 -17.65
C LYS A 9 18.73 -0.47 -17.75
N ILE A 10 17.68 0.34 -17.58
CA ILE A 10 16.30 -0.10 -17.78
C ILE A 10 15.91 -0.03 -19.27
N SER A 11 14.78 -0.63 -19.62
CA SER A 11 14.29 -0.79 -21.01
C SER A 11 14.18 0.52 -21.80
N SER A 12 13.98 1.65 -21.13
CA SER A 12 13.94 3.00 -21.73
C SER A 12 15.32 3.65 -21.95
N GLN A 13 16.40 2.87 -21.93
CA GLN A 13 17.81 3.32 -21.91
C GLN A 13 18.22 4.20 -20.72
N LYS A 14 17.29 4.58 -19.85
CA LYS A 14 17.57 5.31 -18.63
C LYS A 14 18.45 4.47 -17.70
N ILE A 15 19.41 5.11 -17.06
CA ILE A 15 20.29 4.49 -16.08
C ILE A 15 19.80 4.91 -14.70
N VAL A 16 19.62 3.93 -13.81
CA VAL A 16 19.15 4.19 -12.45
C VAL A 16 19.98 3.39 -11.43
N PRO A 17 20.24 3.95 -10.23
CA PRO A 17 20.78 3.16 -9.12
C PRO A 17 19.68 2.24 -8.57
N ALA A 18 20.01 0.98 -8.33
CA ALA A 18 19.05 -0.01 -7.84
C ALA A 18 19.71 -1.06 -6.94
N LEU A 19 18.96 -1.56 -5.95
CA LEU A 19 19.37 -2.63 -5.05
C LEU A 19 18.93 -3.98 -5.61
N CYS A 20 19.85 -4.93 -5.73
CA CYS A 20 19.55 -6.30 -6.10
C CYS A 20 18.85 -7.03 -4.94
N LEU A 21 17.56 -7.34 -5.09
CA LEU A 21 16.76 -8.04 -4.08
C LEU A 21 16.80 -9.56 -4.24
N GLU A 22 16.89 -10.03 -5.48
CA GLU A 22 16.86 -11.44 -5.82
C GLU A 22 17.73 -11.71 -7.05
N GLU A 23 18.37 -12.88 -7.05
CA GLU A 23 19.16 -13.37 -8.18
C GLU A 23 18.63 -14.74 -8.58
N LYS A 24 18.10 -14.84 -9.79
CA LYS A 24 17.76 -16.09 -10.46
C LYS A 24 18.76 -16.31 -11.60
N SER A 25 18.87 -17.54 -12.09
CA SER A 25 19.94 -17.98 -13.00
C SER A 25 20.26 -16.99 -14.14
N ASP A 26 19.23 -16.49 -14.83
CA ASP A 26 19.40 -15.58 -15.98
C ASP A 26 18.83 -14.16 -15.76
N THR A 27 18.14 -13.93 -14.63
CA THR A 27 17.42 -12.69 -14.35
C THR A 27 17.56 -12.26 -12.90
N LEU A 28 17.76 -10.97 -12.70
CA LEU A 28 17.92 -10.35 -11.39
C LEU A 28 16.75 -9.40 -11.14
N LEU A 29 16.28 -9.38 -9.90
CA LEU A 29 15.26 -8.43 -9.47
C LEU A 29 15.91 -7.26 -8.75
N PHE A 30 15.71 -6.07 -9.28
CA PHE A 30 16.24 -4.83 -8.75
C PHE A 30 15.11 -3.91 -8.27
N ALA A 31 15.30 -3.25 -7.14
CA ALA A 31 14.45 -2.17 -6.65
C ALA A 31 15.18 -0.83 -6.76
N GLN A 32 14.56 0.16 -7.39
CA GLN A 32 15.21 1.44 -7.67
C GLN A 32 15.45 2.27 -6.42
N LEU A 33 16.61 2.93 -6.33
CA LEU A 33 16.92 3.90 -5.30
C LEU A 33 16.53 5.32 -5.72
N ARG A 34 16.20 6.14 -4.73
CA ARG A 34 16.14 7.60 -4.84
C ARG A 34 16.77 8.24 -3.59
N LYS A 35 17.04 9.54 -3.67
CA LYS A 35 17.43 10.33 -2.49
C LYS A 35 16.31 10.28 -1.44
N ALA A 36 16.69 10.10 -0.17
CA ALA A 36 15.77 10.15 0.94
C ALA A 36 15.23 11.58 1.13
N THR A 37 13.95 11.72 1.43
CA THR A 37 13.36 12.97 1.94
C THR A 37 13.36 12.97 3.46
N ASP A 38 13.15 14.14 4.08
CA ASP A 38 13.07 14.25 5.54
C ASP A 38 11.94 13.37 6.11
N GLU A 39 10.82 13.26 5.40
CA GLU A 39 9.74 12.32 5.74
C GLU A 39 10.20 10.87 5.75
N ASP A 40 11.02 10.45 4.79
CA ASP A 40 11.50 9.06 4.73
C ASP A 40 12.43 8.74 5.90
N ILE A 41 13.28 9.69 6.26
CA ILE A 41 14.19 9.58 7.41
C ILE A 41 13.37 9.56 8.70
N PHE A 42 12.39 10.44 8.82
CA PHE A 42 11.56 10.57 10.00
C PHE A 42 10.66 9.35 10.22
N ASN A 43 10.12 8.76 9.15
CA ASN A 43 9.28 7.55 9.21
C ASN A 43 10.03 6.28 9.66
N THR A 44 11.36 6.33 9.80
CA THR A 44 12.13 5.24 10.43
C THR A 44 12.10 5.28 11.96
N GLN A 45 11.60 6.37 12.56
CA GLN A 45 11.56 6.57 14.01
C GLN A 45 10.25 6.06 14.63
N ASP A 46 10.17 5.95 15.96
CA ASP A 46 8.95 5.57 16.65
C ASP A 46 7.86 6.64 16.49
N ARG A 47 6.60 6.22 16.31
CA ARG A 47 5.45 7.14 16.17
C ARG A 47 5.34 8.14 17.31
N GLU A 48 5.60 7.72 18.54
CA GLU A 48 5.61 8.63 19.70
C GLU A 48 6.68 9.72 19.60
N LYS A 49 7.87 9.38 19.09
CA LYS A 49 8.94 10.36 18.84
C LYS A 49 8.50 11.33 17.75
N MET A 50 7.81 10.85 16.72
CA MET A 50 7.28 11.70 15.65
C MET A 50 6.26 12.71 16.18
N GLU A 51 5.31 12.25 16.99
CA GLU A 51 4.26 13.09 17.58
C GLU A 51 4.84 14.14 18.55
N ARG A 52 5.90 13.80 19.29
CA ARG A 52 6.62 14.78 20.14
C ARG A 52 7.30 15.90 19.35
N VAL A 53 7.91 15.58 18.20
CA VAL A 53 8.62 16.58 17.36
C VAL A 53 7.65 17.52 16.64
N ASN A 54 6.44 17.05 16.32
CA ASN A 54 5.38 17.88 15.75
C ASN A 54 4.63 18.71 16.80
N LYS A 55 4.78 18.40 18.10
CA LYS A 55 4.11 19.11 19.19
C LYS A 55 4.53 20.58 19.23
N GLY A 56 3.56 21.49 19.15
CA GLY A 56 3.77 22.94 19.24
C GLY A 56 4.16 23.64 17.93
N LYS A 57 4.26 22.91 16.81
CA LYS A 57 4.47 23.51 15.47
C LYS A 57 3.14 23.79 14.79
N LEU A 58 3.09 24.86 13.98
CA LEU A 58 1.95 25.13 13.08
C LEU A 58 1.83 24.02 12.03
N GLU A 59 0.61 23.69 11.60
CA GLU A 59 0.34 22.57 10.67
C GLU A 59 1.22 22.60 9.40
N ARG A 60 1.52 23.79 8.88
CA ARG A 60 2.40 23.99 7.71
C ARG A 60 3.85 23.57 7.93
N ASP A 61 4.31 23.57 9.17
CA ASP A 61 5.70 23.29 9.59
C ASP A 61 5.84 21.89 10.24
N GLN A 62 4.72 21.15 10.35
CA GLN A 62 4.72 19.78 10.85
C GLN A 62 5.15 18.79 9.77
N ILE A 63 5.95 17.80 10.17
CA ILE A 63 6.33 16.70 9.28
C ILE A 63 5.13 15.77 9.16
N ARG A 64 4.68 15.51 7.92
CA ARG A 64 3.54 14.61 7.68
C ARG A 64 3.88 13.19 8.10
N ILE A 65 3.20 12.70 9.14
CA ILE A 65 3.24 11.31 9.55
C ILE A 65 2.34 10.54 8.60
N LYS A 66 2.92 9.71 7.74
CA LYS A 66 2.13 8.90 6.80
C LYS A 66 1.39 7.81 7.56
N GLU A 67 0.15 7.56 7.16
CA GLU A 67 -0.54 6.37 7.62
C GLU A 67 0.26 5.12 7.21
N LYS A 68 0.28 4.12 8.09
CA LYS A 68 1.15 2.92 8.02
C LYS A 68 1.20 2.23 6.64
N TYR A 69 0.16 2.42 5.83
CA TYR A 69 -0.02 1.80 4.51
C TYR A 69 0.70 2.50 3.36
N GLU A 70 1.19 3.73 3.53
CA GLU A 70 1.85 4.47 2.44
C GLU A 70 3.37 4.27 2.38
N ILE A 71 3.95 3.57 3.35
CA ILE A 71 5.40 3.36 3.42
C ILE A 71 5.79 2.32 2.37
N ASN A 72 6.07 2.80 1.16
CA ASN A 72 6.50 2.00 0.00
C ASN A 72 8.03 2.02 -0.18
N THR A 73 8.73 2.50 0.83
CA THR A 73 10.16 2.83 0.78
C THR A 73 10.87 2.28 1.99
N VAL A 74 12.03 1.67 1.76
CA VAL A 74 12.93 1.23 2.84
C VAL A 74 14.11 2.18 2.90
N PHE A 75 14.34 2.78 4.06
CA PHE A 75 15.49 3.65 4.26
C PHE A 75 16.79 2.85 4.20
N VAL A 76 17.72 3.38 3.42
CA VAL A 76 19.10 2.93 3.32
C VAL A 76 19.91 4.16 3.66
N ASP A 77 20.84 4.04 4.59
CA ASP A 77 21.62 5.20 5.03
C ASP A 77 22.51 5.75 3.89
N GLN A 78 23.70 6.27 4.20
CA GLN A 78 24.67 6.65 3.19
C GLN A 78 25.81 5.62 3.12
N PRO A 79 25.59 4.45 2.47
CA PRO A 79 26.67 3.49 2.26
C PRO A 79 27.76 4.09 1.36
N GLU A 80 28.99 3.63 1.55
CA GLU A 80 30.16 4.10 0.79
C GLU A 80 29.91 4.04 -0.72
N GLY A 81 30.16 5.14 -1.42
CA GLY A 81 29.89 5.27 -2.85
C GLY A 81 28.54 5.90 -3.22
N LEU A 82 27.67 6.21 -2.25
CA LEU A 82 26.52 7.09 -2.46
C LEU A 82 26.78 8.49 -1.89
N ASN A 83 26.42 9.52 -2.68
CA ASN A 83 26.59 10.92 -2.28
C ASN A 83 25.50 11.42 -1.30
N SER A 84 24.49 10.60 -1.01
CA SER A 84 23.38 11.00 -0.14
C SER A 84 22.70 9.80 0.51
N LYS A 85 22.08 10.05 1.66
CA LYS A 85 21.08 9.16 2.27
C LYS A 85 20.01 8.80 1.24
N SER A 86 19.65 7.52 1.20
CA SER A 86 18.88 6.96 0.10
C SER A 86 17.68 6.15 0.59
N VAL A 87 16.75 5.86 -0.31
CA VAL A 87 15.64 4.95 -0.02
C VAL A 87 15.46 4.01 -1.20
N VAL A 88 15.14 2.76 -0.89
CA VAL A 88 14.78 1.75 -1.87
C VAL A 88 13.28 1.82 -2.09
N MET A 89 12.87 2.08 -3.33
CA MET A 89 11.46 2.14 -3.73
C MET A 89 10.96 0.74 -4.08
N VAL A 90 10.11 0.19 -3.22
CA VAL A 90 9.61 -1.18 -3.33
C VAL A 90 8.55 -1.32 -4.43
N LYS A 91 7.84 -0.23 -4.77
CA LYS A 91 6.92 -0.18 -5.92
C LYS A 91 7.61 -0.17 -7.29
N LYS A 92 8.88 0.25 -7.37
CA LYS A 92 9.62 0.37 -8.65
C LYS A 92 10.62 -0.77 -8.79
N LEU A 93 10.10 -1.93 -9.17
CA LEU A 93 10.86 -3.15 -9.40
C LEU A 93 11.18 -3.32 -10.89
N TYR A 94 12.39 -3.79 -11.17
CA TYR A 94 12.87 -4.08 -12.52
C TYR A 94 13.49 -5.47 -12.57
N LYS A 95 13.05 -6.28 -13.54
CA LYS A 95 13.72 -7.54 -13.88
C LYS A 95 14.75 -7.27 -14.95
N VAL A 96 16.02 -7.57 -14.66
CA VAL A 96 17.15 -7.16 -15.49
C VAL A 96 18.12 -8.33 -15.66
N LYS A 97 18.66 -8.51 -16.88
CA LYS A 97 19.72 -9.50 -17.16
C LYS A 97 21.09 -8.97 -16.72
N LYS A 98 22.05 -9.86 -16.45
CA LYS A 98 23.42 -9.49 -16.04
C LYS A 98 24.08 -8.47 -16.98
N ASN A 99 23.88 -8.60 -18.29
CA ASN A 99 24.48 -7.74 -19.32
C ASN A 99 24.02 -6.27 -19.29
N LYS A 100 22.95 -5.96 -18.53
CA LYS A 100 22.42 -4.60 -18.41
C LYS A 100 22.90 -3.88 -17.14
N ILE A 101 23.76 -4.53 -16.36
CA ILE A 101 24.43 -3.91 -15.22
C ILE A 101 25.64 -3.15 -15.75
N ILE A 102 25.72 -1.86 -15.41
CA ILE A 102 26.79 -0.98 -15.86
C ILE A 102 27.92 -0.99 -14.83
N LYS A 103 27.57 -0.84 -13.55
CA LYS A 103 28.55 -0.70 -12.47
C LYS A 103 27.99 -1.23 -11.16
N ASN A 104 28.82 -1.93 -10.41
CA ASN A 104 28.57 -2.26 -9.01
C ASN A 104 29.10 -1.12 -8.13
N ILE A 105 28.27 -0.59 -7.24
CA ILE A 105 28.63 0.54 -6.37
C ILE A 105 29.08 0.00 -5.02
N VAL A 106 28.16 -0.64 -4.29
CA VAL A 106 28.40 -1.04 -2.89
C VAL A 106 27.49 -2.20 -2.51
N ARG A 107 27.90 -2.99 -1.51
CA ARG A 107 27.07 -4.03 -0.90
C ARG A 107 26.47 -3.51 0.40
N VAL A 108 25.16 -3.69 0.56
CA VAL A 108 24.43 -3.34 1.79
C VAL A 108 24.12 -4.59 2.62
N SER A 109 23.80 -4.38 3.90
CA SER A 109 23.40 -5.44 4.82
C SER A 109 22.20 -6.24 4.28
N GLU A 110 22.22 -7.55 4.51
CA GLU A 110 21.15 -8.45 4.12
C GLU A 110 19.82 -8.14 4.82
N GLU A 111 19.88 -7.52 6.00
CA GLU A 111 18.69 -7.07 6.74
C GLU A 111 17.82 -6.10 5.92
N ILE A 112 18.45 -5.21 5.15
CA ILE A 112 17.74 -4.26 4.28
C ILE A 112 17.01 -5.02 3.17
N VAL A 113 17.63 -6.06 2.62
CA VAL A 113 17.02 -6.91 1.58
C VAL A 113 15.81 -7.66 2.14
N ILE A 114 15.93 -8.20 3.36
CA ILE A 114 14.84 -8.89 4.05
C ILE A 114 13.67 -7.93 4.30
N LYS A 115 13.94 -6.72 4.81
CA LYS A 115 12.93 -5.67 5.01
C LYS A 115 12.23 -5.31 3.70
N CYS A 116 12.97 -5.17 2.61
CA CYS A 116 12.40 -4.91 1.29
C CYS A 116 11.46 -6.04 0.85
N LYS A 117 11.88 -7.30 0.98
CA LYS A 117 11.04 -8.45 0.59
C LYS A 117 9.74 -8.53 1.39
N LYS A 118 9.82 -8.40 2.72
CA LYS A 118 8.64 -8.39 3.59
C LYS A 118 7.66 -7.27 3.20
N LEU A 119 8.19 -6.11 2.83
CA LEU A 119 7.37 -4.97 2.40
C LEU A 119 6.72 -5.20 1.02
N ILE A 120 7.39 -5.94 0.11
CA ILE A 120 6.79 -6.38 -1.16
C ILE A 120 5.58 -7.28 -0.89
N GLU A 121 5.75 -8.29 -0.04
CA GLU A 121 4.71 -9.26 0.31
C GLU A 121 3.48 -8.57 0.89
N GLN A 122 3.69 -7.65 1.85
CA GLN A 122 2.61 -6.85 2.42
C GLN A 122 1.88 -6.00 1.38
N ILE A 123 2.61 -5.37 0.46
CA ILE A 123 1.99 -4.59 -0.62
C ILE A 123 1.15 -5.49 -1.53
N THR A 124 1.64 -6.70 -1.86
CA THR A 124 0.90 -7.64 -2.72
C THR A 124 -0.37 -8.13 -2.05
N GLU A 125 -0.32 -8.50 -0.77
CA GLU A 125 -1.50 -8.90 0.02
C GLU A 125 -2.54 -7.78 0.06
N ILE A 126 -2.11 -6.55 0.38
CA ILE A 126 -3.01 -5.38 0.40
C ILE A 126 -3.63 -5.14 -0.98
N ALA A 127 -2.87 -5.28 -2.06
CA ALA A 127 -3.38 -5.09 -3.41
C ALA A 127 -4.41 -6.17 -3.82
N GLU A 128 -4.27 -7.40 -3.33
CA GLU A 128 -5.25 -8.47 -3.53
C GLU A 128 -6.54 -8.19 -2.75
N LEU A 129 -6.43 -7.83 -1.48
CA LEU A 129 -7.56 -7.42 -0.65
C LEU A 129 -8.31 -6.23 -1.24
N GLN A 130 -7.61 -5.25 -1.81
CA GLN A 130 -8.23 -4.12 -2.51
C GLN A 130 -9.01 -4.55 -3.77
N ARG A 131 -8.50 -5.52 -4.53
CA ARG A 131 -9.23 -6.07 -5.69
C ARG A 131 -10.47 -6.83 -5.25
N GLU A 132 -10.36 -7.64 -4.19
CA GLU A 132 -11.50 -8.36 -3.61
C GLU A 132 -12.58 -7.38 -3.15
N LEU A 133 -12.19 -6.33 -2.44
CA LEU A 133 -13.07 -5.27 -1.96
C LEU A 133 -13.79 -4.56 -3.11
N GLN A 134 -13.09 -4.27 -4.22
CA GLN A 134 -13.72 -3.66 -5.41
C GLN A 134 -14.75 -4.60 -6.05
N ALA A 135 -14.45 -5.90 -6.14
CA ALA A 135 -15.37 -6.89 -6.66
C ALA A 135 -16.62 -7.06 -5.77
N LEU A 136 -16.44 -7.12 -4.45
CA LEU A 136 -17.54 -7.21 -3.49
C LEU A 136 -18.44 -5.98 -3.53
N LYS A 137 -17.88 -4.77 -3.61
CA LYS A 137 -18.67 -3.54 -3.77
C LYS A 137 -19.55 -3.57 -5.02
N LYS A 138 -19.02 -4.05 -6.15
CA LYS A 138 -19.82 -4.23 -7.38
C LYS A 138 -20.94 -5.26 -7.19
N LYS A 139 -20.65 -6.38 -6.51
CA LYS A 139 -21.68 -7.41 -6.21
C LYS A 139 -22.78 -6.88 -5.31
N VAL A 140 -22.45 -6.10 -4.27
CA VAL A 140 -23.43 -5.44 -3.41
C VAL A 140 -24.31 -4.49 -4.22
N GLN A 141 -23.71 -3.67 -5.09
CA GLN A 141 -24.46 -2.73 -5.92
C GLN A 141 -25.44 -3.47 -6.86
N LEU A 142 -25.02 -4.56 -7.50
CA LEU A 142 -25.89 -5.37 -8.35
C LEU A 142 -27.02 -6.04 -7.55
N ALA A 143 -26.70 -6.62 -6.39
CA ALA A 143 -27.69 -7.24 -5.52
C ALA A 143 -28.72 -6.23 -4.99
N GLN A 144 -28.30 -5.00 -4.68
CA GLN A 144 -29.21 -3.90 -4.32
C GLN A 144 -30.17 -3.55 -5.46
N MET A 145 -29.67 -3.47 -6.71
CA MET A 145 -30.51 -3.22 -7.89
C MET A 145 -31.52 -4.34 -8.12
N ASN A 146 -31.15 -5.59 -7.82
CA ASN A 146 -31.97 -6.78 -8.03
C ASN A 146 -32.84 -7.17 -6.81
N ASN A 147 -32.81 -6.40 -5.72
CA ASN A 147 -33.46 -6.74 -4.44
C ASN A 147 -33.06 -8.14 -3.88
N GLU A 148 -31.80 -8.54 -4.10
CA GLU A 148 -31.24 -9.79 -3.59
C GLU A 148 -30.60 -9.58 -2.20
N LYS A 149 -30.45 -10.66 -1.42
CA LYS A 149 -29.76 -10.60 -0.12
C LYS A 149 -28.25 -10.48 -0.32
N TYR A 150 -27.62 -9.45 0.26
CA TYR A 150 -26.18 -9.16 0.10
C TYR A 150 -25.40 -9.04 1.42
N THR A 151 -26.00 -9.42 2.54
CA THR A 151 -25.41 -9.34 3.90
C THR A 151 -24.05 -10.04 4.02
N HIS A 152 -23.86 -11.17 3.34
CA HIS A 152 -22.57 -11.87 3.32
C HIS A 152 -21.45 -11.06 2.66
N HIS A 153 -21.77 -10.27 1.63
CA HIS A 153 -20.79 -9.40 0.98
C HIS A 153 -20.41 -8.20 1.86
N GLU A 154 -21.35 -7.66 2.64
CA GLU A 154 -21.06 -6.58 3.59
C GLU A 154 -20.15 -7.03 4.74
N LEU A 155 -20.41 -8.21 5.31
CA LEU A 155 -19.57 -8.78 6.36
C LEU A 155 -18.12 -8.98 5.87
N ARG A 156 -17.96 -9.53 4.67
CA ARG A 156 -16.62 -9.71 4.08
C ARG A 156 -15.93 -8.37 3.79
N ILE A 157 -16.66 -7.34 3.40
CA ILE A 157 -16.11 -5.98 3.24
C ILE A 157 -15.60 -5.44 4.59
N GLU A 158 -16.36 -5.61 5.68
CA GLU A 158 -15.92 -5.18 7.02
C GLU A 158 -14.66 -5.94 7.49
N GLU A 159 -14.57 -7.23 7.20
CA GLU A 159 -13.38 -8.06 7.50
C GLU A 159 -12.15 -7.54 6.75
N ILE A 160 -12.25 -7.38 5.43
CA ILE A 160 -11.15 -6.89 4.59
C ILE A 160 -10.71 -5.48 5.02
N LEU A 161 -11.65 -4.61 5.37
CA LEU A 161 -11.32 -3.28 5.90
C LEU A 161 -10.54 -3.36 7.22
N GLY A 162 -10.87 -4.34 8.07
CA GLY A 162 -10.13 -4.64 9.29
C GLY A 162 -8.72 -5.20 9.03
N GLU A 163 -8.56 -6.07 8.03
CA GLU A 163 -7.27 -6.65 7.61
C GLU A 163 -6.34 -5.57 7.00
N ILE A 164 -6.89 -4.65 6.21
CA ILE A 164 -6.20 -3.45 5.71
C ILE A 164 -6.08 -2.38 6.82
N GLY A 165 -6.53 -2.66 8.05
CA GLY A 165 -6.41 -1.80 9.24
C GLY A 165 -7.03 -0.41 9.12
N TYR A 166 -8.08 -0.26 8.32
CA TYR A 166 -9.00 0.84 8.50
C TYR A 166 -9.65 0.73 9.88
N PRO A 167 -9.79 1.85 10.62
CA PRO A 167 -10.48 1.82 11.89
C PRO A 167 -11.88 1.24 11.66
N ARG A 168 -12.17 0.10 12.31
CA ARG A 168 -13.53 -0.44 12.31
C ARG A 168 -14.44 0.71 12.73
N ARG A 169 -15.37 1.11 11.85
CA ARG A 169 -16.43 2.02 12.25
C ARG A 169 -17.09 1.34 13.44
N LYS A 170 -16.96 1.90 14.64
CA LYS A 170 -17.75 1.46 15.79
C LYS A 170 -19.18 1.46 15.28
N LYS A 171 -19.85 0.29 15.25
CA LYS A 171 -21.27 0.23 14.95
C LYS A 171 -21.90 1.22 15.91
N GLY A 172 -22.31 2.38 15.41
CA GLY A 172 -22.98 3.37 16.23
C GLY A 172 -24.09 2.62 16.94
N ALA A 173 -24.23 2.84 18.26
CA ALA A 173 -25.31 2.25 19.05
C ALA A 173 -26.55 2.22 18.17
N GLN A 174 -27.14 1.02 17.97
CA GLN A 174 -28.31 0.84 17.13
C GLN A 174 -29.31 1.93 17.51
N LYS A 175 -29.36 3.03 16.74
CA LYS A 175 -30.46 3.95 16.87
C LYS A 175 -31.64 3.10 16.44
N PRO A 176 -32.63 2.89 17.31
CA PRO A 176 -33.77 2.09 16.92
C PRO A 176 -34.36 2.78 15.69
N PHE A 177 -34.26 2.12 14.53
CA PHE A 177 -34.83 2.61 13.29
C PHE A 177 -36.35 2.45 13.39
N HIS A 178 -37.00 3.25 14.23
CA HIS A 178 -38.44 3.16 14.46
C HIS A 178 -39.26 3.65 13.26
N ASN A 179 -38.65 4.22 12.21
CA ASN A 179 -39.39 4.95 11.16
C ASN A 179 -39.10 4.55 9.69
N TYR A 180 -38.31 3.52 9.41
CA TYR A 180 -38.23 2.99 8.04
C TYR A 180 -39.04 1.70 7.95
N ARG A 181 -40.10 1.71 7.14
CA ARG A 181 -40.80 0.49 6.74
C ARG A 181 -39.84 -0.34 5.91
N GLU A 182 -39.41 -1.50 6.43
CA GLU A 182 -38.70 -2.49 5.64
C GLU A 182 -39.53 -2.79 4.38
N VAL A 183 -38.91 -2.64 3.21
CA VAL A 183 -39.58 -2.96 1.95
C VAL A 183 -39.87 -4.47 1.97
N PRO A 184 -41.14 -4.89 1.85
CA PRO A 184 -41.49 -6.30 1.95
C PRO A 184 -40.75 -7.09 0.87
N ASN A 185 -39.98 -8.07 1.32
CA ASN A 185 -39.18 -9.00 0.51
C ASN A 185 -39.99 -10.22 0.05
N LYS A 186 -41.28 -10.27 0.36
CA LYS A 186 -42.27 -11.25 -0.11
C LYS A 186 -43.62 -10.56 -0.29
N GLY A 187 -44.35 -10.92 -1.35
CA GLY A 187 -45.69 -10.40 -1.67
C GLY A 187 -45.70 -9.43 -2.86
N TYR A 188 -46.91 -9.05 -3.30
CA TYR A 188 -47.08 -8.14 -4.44
C TYR A 188 -46.80 -6.69 -4.05
N ILE A 189 -46.03 -5.98 -4.87
CA ILE A 189 -45.78 -4.54 -4.72
C ILE A 189 -46.99 -3.80 -5.28
N LYS A 190 -47.53 -2.86 -4.50
CA LYS A 190 -48.70 -2.06 -4.89
C LYS A 190 -48.26 -0.98 -5.88
N ILE A 191 -48.75 -1.07 -7.12
CA ILE A 191 -48.53 -0.08 -8.17
C ILE A 191 -49.69 0.91 -8.15
N TYR A 192 -49.38 2.20 -8.17
CA TYR A 192 -50.38 3.28 -8.28
C TYR A 192 -50.42 3.79 -9.72
N TYR A 193 -51.62 4.16 -10.18
CA TYR A 193 -51.77 4.83 -11.46
C TYR A 193 -51.05 6.19 -11.43
N GLY A 194 -50.22 6.45 -12.44
CA GLY A 194 -49.54 7.74 -12.59
C GLY A 194 -50.56 8.86 -12.64
N GLY A 195 -50.32 9.91 -11.84
CA GLY A 195 -51.17 11.09 -11.81
C GLY A 195 -51.28 11.73 -13.20
N ARG A 196 -52.47 12.23 -13.53
CA ARG A 196 -52.72 13.08 -14.71
C ARG A 196 -52.09 14.45 -14.55
#